data_AF-A0A2S9M2T2-F1
#
_entry.id   AF-A0A2S9M2T2-F1
#
_cell.length_a   1.000
_cell.length_b   1.000
_cell.length_c   1.000
_cell.angle_alpha   90.00
_cell.angle_beta   90.00
_cell.angle_gamma   90.00
#
_symmetry.space_group_name_H-M   'P 1'
#
loop_
_entity.id
_entity.type
_entity.pdbx_description
1 polymer ?
#
loop_
_entity_poly.entity_id
_entity_poly.type
_entity_poly.pdbx_seq_one_letter_code
_entity_poly.pdbx_strand_id
1 'polypeptide(L)' 'ILVTLLHEMVKRDAKRGLASLCIGGGMGVALAVERP' A
#
# COMPACT_ATOMS: atom_id res chain seq x y z
N ILE A 1 -3.70 6.67 0.07
CA ILE A 1 -2.71 5.89 -0.72
C ILE A 1 -3.00 4.39 -0.75
N LEU A 2 -3.37 3.73 0.37
CA LEU A 2 -3.67 2.28 0.38
C LEU A 2 -4.78 1.86 -0.59
N VAL A 3 -5.95 2.53 -0.57
CA VAL A 3 -7.07 2.17 -1.47
C VAL A 3 -6.69 2.35 -2.94
N THR A 4 -5.92 3.40 -3.25
CA THR A 4 -5.37 3.64 -4.59
C THR A 4 -4.43 2.52 -5.01
N LEU A 5 -3.53 2.08 -4.10
CA LEU A 5 -2.67 0.93 -4.32
C LEU A 5 -3.48 -0.34 -4.61
N LEU A 6 -4.51 -0.64 -3.82
CA LEU A 6 -5.36 -1.82 -4.03
C LEU A 6 -6.07 -1.80 -5.39
N HIS A 7 -6.61 -0.65 -5.81
CA HIS A 7 -7.24 -0.51 -7.13
C HIS A 7 -6.23 -0.73 -8.27
N GLU A 8 -5.03 -0.16 -8.17
CA GLU A 8 -3.97 -0.38 -9.16
C GLU A 8 -3.47 -1.83 -9.15
N MET A 9 -3.39 -2.48 -7.99
CA MET A 9 -3.03 -3.90 -7.89
C MET A 9 -4.08 -4.79 -8.57
N VAL A 10 -5.37 -4.46 -8.47
CA VAL A 10 -6.43 -5.16 -9.22
C VAL A 10 -6.26 -4.94 -10.72
N LYS A 11 -6.10 -3.68 -11.14
CA LYS A 11 -5.97 -3.31 -12.56
C LYS A 11 -4.76 -3.94 -13.24
N ARG A 12 -3.65 -4.12 -12.52
CA ARG A 12 -2.39 -4.68 -13.03
C ARG A 12 -2.20 -6.17 -12.74
N ASP A 13 -3.19 -6.81 -12.13
CA ASP A 13 -3.08 -8.17 -11.60
C ASP A 13 -1.82 -8.40 -10.72
N ALA A 14 -1.50 -7.41 -9.89
CA ALA A 14 -0.39 -7.50 -8.96
C ALA A 14 -0.81 -8.29 -7.72
N LYS A 15 0.04 -9.25 -7.32
CA LYS A 15 -0.17 -10.08 -6.12
C LYS A 15 0.31 -9.43 -4.83
N ARG A 16 1.38 -8.62 -4.87
CA ARG A 16 2.00 -8.03 -3.68
C ARG A 16 2.16 -6.52 -3.83
N GLY A 17 1.97 -5.80 -2.74
CA GLY A 17 2.12 -4.35 -2.69
C GLY A 17 2.56 -3.86 -1.32
N LEU A 18 3.13 -2.65 -1.29
CA LEU A 18 3.53 -1.98 -0.06
C LEU A 18 2.97 -0.56 -0.06
N ALA A 19 2.25 -0.22 1.00
CA ALA A 19 1.81 1.14 1.28
C ALA A 19 2.66 1.72 2.43
N SER A 20 3.17 2.93 2.28
CA SER A 20 3.92 3.63 3.34
C SER A 20 3.46 5.08 3.46
N LEU A 21 3.48 5.61 4.69
CA LEU A 21 3.08 6.98 4.99
C LEU A 21 3.96 7.58 6.11
N CYS A 22 4.39 8.82 5.90
CA CYS A 22 5.02 9.65 6.93
C CYS A 22 3.96 10.34 7.78
N ILE A 23 4.20 10.38 9.10
CA ILE A 23 3.36 11.05 10.07
C ILE A 23 4.19 12.16 10.73
N GLY A 24 3.58 13.35 10.89
CA GLY A 24 4.22 14.48 11.56
C GLY A 24 4.74 14.09 12.96
N GLY A 25 5.86 14.68 13.38
CA GLY A 25 6.52 14.31 14.64
C GLY A 25 7.55 13.17 14.51
N GLY A 26 7.97 12.83 13.28
CA GLY A 26 9.09 11.90 13.05
C GLY A 26 8.70 10.41 13.03
N MET A 27 7.45 10.11 12.75
CA MET A 27 6.94 8.72 12.72
C MET A 27 6.60 8.29 11.30
N GLY A 28 6.54 6.98 11.08
CA GLY A 28 6.12 6.40 9.81
C GLY A 28 5.44 5.05 10.01
N VAL A 29 4.59 4.68 9.07
CA VAL A 29 3.93 3.37 9.04
C VAL A 29 4.08 2.76 7.66
N ALA A 30 4.32 1.44 7.61
CA ALA A 30 4.32 0.67 6.38
C ALA A 30 3.41 -0.57 6.53
N LEU A 31 2.72 -0.90 5.46
CA LEU A 31 1.83 -2.06 5.37
C LEU A 31 2.18 -2.86 4.11
N ALA A 32 2.54 -4.13 4.29
CA ALA A 32 2.62 -5.10 3.21
C ALA A 32 1.24 -5.72 3.00
N VAL A 33 0.81 -5.82 1.74
CA VAL A 33 -0.47 -6.42 1.35
C VAL A 33 -0.24 -7.48 0.26
N GLU A 34 -0.97 -8.58 0.39
CA GLU A 34 -1.02 -9.67 -0.60
C GLU A 34 -2.46 -9.86 -1.03
N ARG A 35 -2.70 -9.96 -2.34
CA ARG A 35 -4.01 -10.28 -2.91
C ARG A 35 -4.07 -11.77 -3.25
N PRO A 36 -5.21 -12.43 -3.01
CA PRO A 36 -5.43 -13.83 -3.39
C PRO A 36 -5.32 -14.02 -4.91
#